data_AF-A0A388KPM4-F1
#
_entry.id   AF-A0A388KPM4-F1
#
_cell.length_a   1.000
_cell.length_b   1.000
_cell.length_c   1.000
_cell.angle_alpha   90.00
_cell.angle_beta   90.00
_cell.angle_gamma   90.00
#
_symmetry.space_group_name_H-M   'P 1'
#
loop_
_entity.id
_entity.type
_entity.pdbx_description
1 polymer ?
#
loop_
_entity_poly.entity_id
_entity_poly.type
_entity_poly.pdbx_seq_one_letter_code
_entity_poly.pdbx_strand_id
1 'polypeptide(L)'
;MEEYYATEREKRESKLKRKMEKEEAQRRAKEEAARTEEERIKAEKKAWKRKQKLVAEEQKRAEMQKDLQVQLAIHVGDMEDRLVQRLNQVVSTASATCRDRGKKLTYLSDDNAYSSSAGSGSDTSVTQELSARAEQLTISEKRKRGPEPVFQNPSPPMEQPAKRMPKHGILKPVKLSGRLTRSKSRKGGGDLTPTSNKKKVATPLSKARTRTRKPVPGLTLQSKATLERLRHGYREDVLRELKDLDATELQHICREEGIHYDKKIDPIFDIADHRTERAFFIAPVNVERIAVSDDTAAEPVVTPTKEV
;
A
#
# COMPACT_ATOMS: atom_id res chain seq x y z
N MET A 1 -35.58 -78.48 22.94
CA MET A 1 -35.45 -78.13 21.50
C MET A 1 -35.80 -76.67 21.23
N GLU A 2 -36.87 -76.12 21.83
CA GLU A 2 -37.32 -74.74 21.59
C GLU A 2 -36.33 -73.65 22.05
N GLU A 3 -35.63 -73.85 23.18
CA GLU A 3 -34.62 -72.90 23.68
C GLU A 3 -33.43 -72.71 22.73
N TYR A 4 -33.08 -73.76 21.97
CA TYR A 4 -31.99 -73.70 21.00
C TYR A 4 -32.37 -72.81 19.80
N TYR A 5 -33.63 -72.83 19.38
CA TYR A 5 -34.13 -71.96 18.31
C TYR A 5 -34.25 -70.50 18.76
N ALA A 6 -34.61 -70.24 20.02
CA ALA A 6 -34.67 -68.89 20.57
C ALA A 6 -33.27 -68.25 20.60
N THR A 7 -32.27 -68.97 21.12
CA THR A 7 -30.88 -68.49 21.16
C THR A 7 -30.27 -68.30 19.77
N GLU A 8 -30.64 -69.11 18.79
CA GLU A 8 -30.19 -68.92 17.40
C GLU A 8 -30.83 -67.68 16.74
N ARG A 9 -32.11 -67.39 17.04
CA ARG A 9 -32.81 -66.18 16.55
C ARG A 9 -32.18 -64.91 17.10
N GLU A 10 -31.92 -64.86 18.41
CA GLU A 10 -31.25 -63.72 19.06
C GLU A 10 -29.84 -63.49 18.51
N LYS A 11 -29.09 -64.56 18.21
CA LYS A 11 -27.77 -64.47 17.56
C LYS A 11 -27.86 -63.93 16.12
N ARG A 12 -28.94 -64.20 15.39
CA ARG A 12 -29.16 -63.64 14.04
C ARG A 12 -29.57 -62.18 14.11
N GLU A 13 -30.48 -61.82 15.02
CA GLU A 13 -30.93 -60.43 15.21
C GLU A 13 -29.82 -59.51 15.72
N SER A 14 -29.01 -59.96 16.68
CA SER A 14 -27.84 -59.20 17.16
C SER A 14 -26.78 -58.99 16.08
N LYS A 15 -26.55 -59.97 15.20
CA LYS A 15 -25.67 -59.82 14.02
C LYS A 15 -26.23 -58.81 13.02
N LEU A 16 -27.54 -58.77 12.79
CA LEU A 16 -28.18 -57.80 11.90
C LEU A 16 -28.12 -56.38 12.50
N LYS A 17 -28.44 -56.21 13.78
CA LYS A 17 -28.30 -54.93 14.48
C LYS A 17 -26.87 -54.40 14.42
N ARG A 18 -25.88 -55.25 14.67
CA ARG A 18 -24.45 -54.89 14.58
C ARG A 18 -23.98 -54.56 13.15
N LYS A 19 -24.62 -55.14 12.11
CA LYS A 19 -24.34 -54.78 10.71
C LYS A 19 -24.92 -53.40 10.36
N MET A 20 -26.17 -53.14 10.75
CA MET A 20 -26.83 -51.85 10.52
C MET A 20 -26.11 -50.70 11.24
N GLU A 21 -25.72 -50.90 12.50
CA GLU A 21 -24.98 -49.90 13.28
C GLU A 21 -23.60 -49.59 12.66
N LYS A 22 -22.89 -50.61 12.17
CA LYS A 22 -21.61 -50.41 11.47
C LYS A 22 -21.76 -49.64 10.17
N GLU A 23 -22.82 -49.90 9.40
CA GLU A 23 -23.10 -49.19 8.15
C GLU A 23 -23.48 -47.72 8.43
N GLU A 24 -24.31 -47.49 9.43
CA GLU A 24 -24.68 -46.13 9.85
C GLU A 24 -23.47 -45.35 10.37
N ALA A 25 -22.61 -45.98 11.18
CA ALA A 25 -21.36 -45.39 11.66
C ALA A 25 -20.43 -45.04 10.49
N GLN A 26 -20.30 -45.90 9.48
CA GLN A 26 -19.53 -45.61 8.28
C GLN A 26 -20.12 -44.46 7.45
N ARG A 27 -21.45 -44.35 7.38
CA ARG A 27 -22.11 -43.25 6.69
C ARG A 27 -21.88 -41.91 7.40
N ARG A 28 -21.98 -41.87 8.73
CA ARG A 28 -21.68 -40.67 9.53
C ARG A 28 -20.21 -40.26 9.40
N ALA A 29 -19.28 -41.21 9.46
CA ALA A 29 -17.85 -40.94 9.29
C ALA A 29 -17.51 -40.37 7.89
N LYS A 30 -18.17 -40.86 6.83
CA LYS A 30 -18.00 -40.31 5.47
C LYS A 30 -18.56 -38.90 5.33
N GLU A 31 -19.69 -38.60 5.97
CA GLU A 31 -20.27 -37.25 5.96
C GLU A 31 -19.39 -36.25 6.71
N GLU A 32 -18.85 -36.63 7.86
CA GLU A 32 -17.94 -35.79 8.63
C GLU A 32 -16.62 -35.54 7.88
N ALA A 33 -16.05 -36.58 7.24
CA ALA A 33 -14.88 -36.44 6.38
C ALA A 33 -15.15 -35.44 5.23
N ALA A 34 -16.30 -35.53 4.57
CA ALA A 34 -16.67 -34.60 3.49
C ALA A 34 -16.78 -33.14 3.99
N ARG A 35 -17.36 -32.90 5.18
CA ARG A 35 -17.41 -31.55 5.76
C ARG A 35 -16.02 -30.99 6.03
N THR A 36 -15.12 -31.79 6.61
CA THR A 36 -13.75 -31.34 6.89
C THR A 36 -12.95 -31.03 5.61
N GLU A 37 -13.15 -31.81 4.55
CA GLU A 37 -12.50 -31.58 3.26
C GLU A 37 -13.01 -30.30 2.58
N GLU A 38 -14.32 -30.04 2.63
CA GLU A 38 -14.87 -28.77 2.15
C GLU A 38 -14.31 -27.55 2.90
N GLU A 39 -14.16 -27.67 4.22
CA GLU A 39 -13.57 -26.60 5.04
C GLU A 39 -12.11 -26.35 4.66
N ARG A 40 -11.33 -27.41 4.40
CA ARG A 40 -9.95 -27.29 3.90
C ARG A 40 -9.90 -26.60 2.55
N ILE A 41 -10.74 -26.99 1.59
CA ILE A 41 -10.81 -26.35 0.26
C ILE A 41 -11.20 -24.86 0.41
N LYS A 42 -12.15 -24.54 1.29
CA LYS A 42 -12.56 -23.14 1.57
C LYS A 42 -11.40 -22.35 2.20
N ALA A 43 -10.65 -22.95 3.13
CA ALA A 43 -9.49 -22.33 3.76
C ALA A 43 -8.34 -22.08 2.76
N GLU A 44 -8.04 -23.06 1.90
CA GLU A 44 -7.01 -22.94 0.86
C GLU A 44 -7.36 -21.86 -0.16
N LYS A 45 -8.61 -21.80 -0.63
CA LYS A 45 -9.08 -20.74 -1.53
C LYS A 45 -8.95 -19.35 -0.87
N LYS A 46 -9.25 -19.23 0.42
CA LYS A 46 -9.05 -17.97 1.18
C LYS A 46 -7.57 -17.62 1.30
N ALA A 47 -6.71 -18.59 1.60
CA ALA A 47 -5.27 -18.39 1.70
C ALA A 47 -4.66 -17.95 0.36
N TRP A 48 -5.05 -18.58 -0.75
CA TRP A 48 -4.64 -18.19 -2.10
C TRP A 48 -5.05 -16.76 -2.44
N LYS A 49 -6.31 -16.38 -2.16
CA LYS A 49 -6.79 -15.00 -2.37
C LYS A 49 -6.02 -13.99 -1.53
N ARG A 50 -5.65 -14.31 -0.28
CA ARG A 50 -4.82 -13.45 0.57
C ARG A 50 -3.42 -13.26 -0.02
N LYS A 51 -2.79 -14.34 -0.49
CA LYS A 51 -1.49 -14.29 -1.18
C LYS A 51 -1.54 -13.41 -2.43
N GLN A 52 -2.54 -13.59 -3.29
CA GLN A 52 -2.71 -12.75 -4.48
C GLN A 52 -2.92 -11.27 -4.14
N LYS A 53 -3.71 -10.97 -3.11
CA LYS A 53 -3.90 -9.58 -2.65
C LYS A 53 -2.59 -8.95 -2.16
N LEU A 54 -1.79 -9.71 -1.42
CA LEU A 54 -0.48 -9.25 -0.92
C LEU A 54 0.46 -8.93 -2.07
N VAL A 55 0.57 -9.82 -3.07
CA VAL A 55 1.39 -9.59 -4.27
C VAL A 55 0.91 -8.36 -5.05
N ALA A 56 -0.41 -8.19 -5.21
CA ALA A 56 -0.96 -7.02 -5.90
C ALA A 56 -0.71 -5.70 -5.14
N GLU A 57 -0.72 -5.73 -3.80
CA GLU A 57 -0.38 -4.56 -2.98
C GLU A 57 1.11 -4.22 -3.08
N GLU A 58 1.98 -5.23 -3.06
CA GLU A 58 3.43 -5.06 -3.23
C GLU A 58 3.77 -4.46 -4.60
N GLN A 59 3.12 -4.94 -5.67
CA GLN A 59 3.25 -4.36 -7.01
C GLN A 59 2.85 -2.88 -7.05
N LYS A 60 1.73 -2.51 -6.42
CA LYS A 60 1.30 -1.11 -6.33
C LYS A 60 2.28 -0.24 -5.55
N ARG A 61 2.89 -0.77 -4.49
CA ARG A 61 3.94 -0.03 -3.76
C ARG A 61 5.19 0.16 -4.61
N ALA A 62 5.62 -0.86 -5.34
CA ALA A 62 6.74 -0.76 -6.26
C ALA A 62 6.48 0.25 -7.39
N GLU A 63 5.24 0.31 -7.91
CA GLU A 63 4.83 1.31 -8.90
C GLU A 63 4.90 2.73 -8.34
N MET A 64 4.33 2.98 -7.15
CA MET A 64 4.44 4.30 -6.50
C MET A 64 5.89 4.70 -6.21
N GLN A 65 6.75 3.74 -5.85
CA GLN A 65 8.17 4.00 -5.62
C GLN A 65 8.89 4.37 -6.92
N LYS A 66 8.58 3.71 -8.04
CA LYS A 66 9.12 4.07 -9.36
C LYS A 66 8.64 5.46 -9.80
N ASP A 67 7.37 5.77 -9.63
CA ASP A 67 6.82 7.10 -9.94
C ASP A 67 7.50 8.19 -9.12
N LEU A 68 7.72 7.95 -7.82
CA LEU A 68 8.46 8.87 -6.96
C LEU A 68 9.91 9.05 -7.43
N GLN A 69 10.58 7.96 -7.82
CA GLN A 69 11.95 8.02 -8.34
C GLN A 69 12.02 8.81 -9.65
N VAL A 70 11.05 8.64 -10.55
CA VAL A 70 10.95 9.42 -11.80
C VAL A 70 10.73 10.90 -11.50
N GLN A 71 9.85 11.25 -10.56
CA GLN A 71 9.64 12.65 -10.15
C GLN A 71 10.92 13.28 -9.57
N LEU A 72 11.65 12.53 -8.74
CA LEU A 72 12.94 13.00 -8.21
C LEU A 72 13.97 13.19 -9.32
N ALA A 73 14.06 12.26 -10.28
CA ALA A 73 14.97 12.39 -11.42
C ALA A 73 14.64 13.63 -12.28
N ILE A 74 13.35 13.90 -12.54
CA ILE A 74 12.92 15.11 -13.25
C ILE A 74 13.33 16.36 -12.48
N HIS A 75 13.07 16.43 -11.18
CA HIS A 75 13.43 17.58 -10.37
C HIS A 75 14.94 17.82 -10.29
N VAL A 76 15.75 16.75 -10.21
CA VAL A 76 17.21 16.87 -10.24
C VAL A 76 17.68 17.37 -11.60
N GLY A 77 17.15 16.83 -12.70
CA GLY A 77 17.44 17.31 -14.06
C GLY A 77 17.10 18.80 -14.24
N ASP A 78 15.93 19.24 -13.74
CA ASP A 78 15.54 20.66 -13.78
C ASP A 78 16.52 21.58 -13.02
N MET A 79 17.11 21.09 -11.92
CA MET A 79 18.12 21.84 -11.16
C MET A 79 19.45 21.89 -11.90
N GLU A 80 19.88 20.78 -12.51
CA GLU A 80 21.09 20.70 -13.32
C GLU A 80 21.01 21.65 -14.52
N ASP A 81 19.88 21.66 -15.23
CA ASP A 81 19.65 22.56 -16.36
C ASP A 81 19.74 24.04 -15.95
N ARG A 82 19.17 24.40 -14.80
CA ARG A 82 19.28 25.77 -14.26
C ARG A 82 20.71 26.14 -13.89
N LEU A 83 21.49 25.19 -13.37
CA LEU A 83 22.90 25.40 -13.04
C LEU A 83 23.72 25.60 -14.32
N VAL A 84 23.52 24.76 -15.34
CA VAL A 84 24.16 24.90 -16.65
C VAL A 84 23.80 26.23 -17.31
N GLN A 85 22.54 26.65 -17.25
CA GLN A 85 22.10 27.95 -17.77
C GLN A 85 22.81 29.13 -17.07
N ARG A 86 22.93 29.10 -15.73
CA ARG A 86 23.66 30.14 -14.97
C ARG A 86 25.15 30.15 -15.32
N LEU A 87 25.77 28.98 -15.43
CA LEU A 87 27.18 28.87 -15.82
C LEU A 87 27.40 29.46 -17.21
N ASN A 88 26.56 29.10 -18.19
CA ASN A 88 26.62 29.63 -19.55
C ASN A 88 26.42 31.15 -19.59
N GLN A 89 25.57 31.70 -18.72
CA GLN A 89 25.38 33.15 -18.61
C GLN A 89 26.63 33.87 -18.07
N VAL A 90 27.30 33.30 -17.05
CA VAL A 90 28.55 33.84 -16.51
C VAL A 90 29.68 33.74 -17.53
N VAL A 91 29.82 32.60 -18.23
CA VAL A 91 30.84 32.42 -19.27
C VAL A 91 30.60 33.38 -20.44
N SER A 92 29.36 33.53 -20.89
CA SER A 92 29.02 34.44 -21.99
C SER A 92 29.34 35.90 -21.65
N THR A 93 29.03 36.35 -20.43
CA THR A 93 29.34 37.72 -19.98
C THR A 93 30.84 37.96 -19.81
N ALA A 94 31.60 36.99 -19.27
CA ALA A 94 33.05 37.10 -19.15
C ALA A 94 33.76 37.15 -20.52
N SER A 95 33.35 36.30 -21.47
CA SER A 95 33.97 36.22 -22.80
C SER A 95 33.83 37.50 -23.63
N ALA A 96 32.76 38.28 -23.43
CA ALA A 96 32.55 39.55 -24.12
C ALA A 96 33.57 40.62 -23.71
N THR A 97 34.07 40.57 -22.46
CA THR A 97 34.99 41.60 -21.93
C THR A 97 36.46 41.37 -22.29
N CYS A 98 36.83 40.19 -22.82
CA CYS A 98 38.23 39.82 -23.05
C CYS A 98 38.69 39.98 -24.52
N ARG A 99 37.83 40.45 -25.43
CA ARG A 99 38.16 40.56 -26.87
C ARG A 99 39.02 41.76 -27.27
N ASP A 100 39.25 42.72 -26.38
CA ASP A 100 39.91 44.00 -26.75
C ASP A 100 41.43 44.06 -26.57
N ARG A 101 42.12 42.97 -26.19
CA ARG A 101 43.59 42.98 -26.15
C ARG A 101 44.19 41.82 -26.92
N GLY A 102 44.43 42.09 -28.22
CA GLY A 102 45.22 41.25 -29.10
C GLY A 102 46.63 41.01 -28.54
N LYS A 103 46.81 39.89 -27.84
CA LYS A 103 48.12 39.27 -27.61
C LYS A 103 47.94 37.77 -27.84
N LYS A 104 48.58 37.27 -28.91
CA LYS A 104 48.71 35.83 -29.21
C LYS A 104 49.29 35.14 -27.98
N LEU A 105 48.46 34.40 -27.25
CA LEU A 105 48.93 33.51 -26.20
C LEU A 105 49.17 32.14 -26.83
N THR A 106 50.42 31.89 -27.19
CA THR A 106 50.94 30.58 -27.60
C THR A 106 50.86 29.66 -26.39
N TYR A 107 49.88 28.74 -26.38
CA TYR A 107 49.86 27.65 -25.41
C TYR A 107 50.94 26.63 -25.80
N LEU A 108 51.99 26.55 -25.00
CA LEU A 108 52.86 25.39 -24.94
C LEU A 108 52.09 24.28 -24.20
N SER A 109 51.72 23.24 -24.93
CA SER A 109 51.19 22.01 -24.37
C SER A 109 52.36 21.24 -23.79
N ASP A 110 52.52 21.27 -22.47
CA ASP A 110 53.49 20.45 -21.75
C ASP A 110 52.78 19.17 -21.30
N ASP A 111 53.04 18.10 -22.06
CA ASP A 111 52.69 16.74 -21.72
C ASP A 111 53.48 16.35 -20.47
N ASN A 112 52.91 16.50 -19.27
CA ASN A 112 53.51 15.93 -18.08
C ASN A 112 52.66 14.80 -17.51
N ALA A 113 53.25 13.62 -17.64
CA ALA A 113 52.75 12.34 -17.24
C ALA A 113 52.71 12.17 -15.71
N TYR A 114 52.04 11.08 -15.32
CA TYR A 114 52.10 10.42 -14.01
C TYR A 114 51.41 11.10 -12.82
N SER A 115 50.25 10.57 -12.47
CA SER A 115 49.95 10.33 -11.06
C SER A 115 49.22 9.00 -10.89
N SER A 116 50.00 7.98 -10.54
CA SER A 116 49.48 6.76 -9.95
C SER A 116 49.04 7.06 -8.53
N SER A 117 47.74 6.97 -8.24
CA SER A 117 47.26 6.85 -6.87
C SER A 117 46.49 5.54 -6.75
N ALA A 118 47.19 4.56 -6.18
CA ALA A 118 46.65 3.28 -5.79
C ALA A 118 45.89 3.43 -4.46
N GLY A 119 44.78 2.69 -4.35
CA GLY A 119 44.24 2.27 -3.06
C GLY A 119 42.93 2.94 -2.64
N SER A 120 41.82 2.27 -2.96
CA SER A 120 40.83 1.85 -1.96
C SER A 120 39.77 0.99 -2.64
N GLY A 121 39.54 -0.21 -2.12
CA GLY A 121 38.57 -1.17 -2.64
C GLY A 121 37.17 -0.56 -2.68
N SER A 122 36.75 -0.17 -3.88
CA SER A 122 35.46 0.46 -4.15
C SER A 122 34.54 -0.57 -4.81
N ASP A 123 33.34 -0.73 -4.26
CA ASP A 123 32.22 -1.58 -4.70
C ASP A 123 31.70 -1.26 -6.12
N THR A 124 32.42 -0.43 -6.88
CA THR A 124 32.15 -0.06 -8.27
C THR A 124 32.54 -1.15 -9.27
N SER A 125 33.23 -2.21 -8.83
CA SER A 125 33.67 -3.32 -9.70
C SER A 125 32.49 -4.08 -10.31
N VAL A 126 31.39 -4.26 -9.58
CA VAL A 126 30.22 -5.01 -10.06
C VAL A 126 29.55 -4.29 -11.22
N THR A 127 29.41 -2.97 -11.13
CA THR A 127 28.79 -2.17 -12.22
C THR A 127 29.67 -2.12 -13.46
N GLN A 128 31.00 -2.10 -13.28
CA GLN A 128 31.96 -2.09 -14.40
C GLN A 128 32.07 -3.47 -15.07
N GLU A 129 31.96 -4.55 -14.31
CA GLU A 129 31.90 -5.90 -14.86
C GLU A 129 30.62 -6.13 -15.67
N LEU A 130 29.47 -5.62 -15.20
CA LEU A 130 28.21 -5.69 -15.94
C LEU A 130 28.24 -4.84 -17.21
N SER A 131 28.88 -3.67 -17.20
CA SER A 131 29.02 -2.86 -18.43
C SER A 131 29.92 -3.55 -19.46
N ALA A 132 31.03 -4.13 -19.03
CA ALA A 132 31.92 -4.90 -19.91
C ALA A 132 31.22 -6.13 -20.51
N ARG A 133 30.44 -6.88 -19.70
CA ARG A 133 29.65 -8.01 -20.20
C ARG A 133 28.52 -7.58 -21.14
N ALA A 134 27.91 -6.41 -20.92
CA ALA A 134 26.86 -5.88 -21.78
C ALA A 134 27.39 -5.43 -23.14
N GLU A 135 28.59 -4.84 -23.21
CA GLU A 135 29.25 -4.50 -24.47
C GLU A 135 29.53 -5.76 -25.30
N GLN A 136 29.89 -6.87 -24.66
CA GLN A 136 30.10 -8.16 -25.33
C GLN A 136 28.80 -8.79 -25.90
N LEU A 137 27.62 -8.34 -25.44
CA LEU A 137 26.31 -8.75 -25.94
C LEU A 137 25.77 -7.86 -27.07
N THR A 138 26.53 -6.84 -27.50
CA THR A 138 26.16 -6.08 -28.69
C THR A 138 26.32 -6.95 -29.94
N ILE A 139 25.21 -7.59 -30.33
CA ILE A 139 25.13 -8.35 -31.58
C ILE A 139 25.21 -7.32 -32.73
N SER A 140 26.43 -7.03 -33.16
CA SER A 140 26.73 -6.17 -34.33
C SER A 140 26.28 -6.82 -35.64
N GLU A 141 26.09 -8.13 -35.62
CA GLU A 141 25.67 -8.92 -36.76
C GLU A 141 24.13 -9.00 -36.85
N LYS A 142 23.55 -8.09 -37.64
CA LYS A 142 22.14 -8.24 -38.04
C LYS A 142 21.99 -9.53 -38.84
N ARG A 143 21.49 -10.58 -38.18
CA ARG A 143 21.11 -11.84 -38.83
C ARG A 143 20.25 -11.52 -40.05
N LYS A 144 20.72 -11.90 -41.24
CA LYS A 144 19.90 -11.89 -42.44
C LYS A 144 18.74 -12.84 -42.17
N ARG A 145 17.51 -12.30 -42.17
CA ARG A 145 16.29 -13.07 -42.03
C ARG A 145 16.34 -14.17 -43.09
N GLY A 146 16.40 -15.43 -42.66
CA GLY A 146 16.45 -16.56 -43.57
C GLY A 146 15.21 -16.59 -44.49
N PRO A 147 15.26 -17.34 -45.60
CA PRO A 147 14.11 -17.54 -46.47
C PRO A 147 12.88 -17.92 -45.64
N GLU A 148 11.78 -17.21 -45.85
CA GLU A 148 10.56 -17.39 -45.05
C GLU A 148 10.09 -18.85 -45.16
N PRO A 149 9.95 -19.57 -44.03
CA PRO A 149 9.58 -20.97 -44.08
C PRO A 149 8.20 -21.11 -44.70
N VAL A 150 8.12 -21.81 -45.84
CA VAL A 150 6.87 -22.12 -46.52
C VAL A 150 6.13 -23.16 -45.71
N PHE A 151 5.18 -22.71 -44.88
CA PHE A 151 4.30 -23.61 -44.15
C PHE A 151 3.33 -24.25 -45.15
N GLN A 152 3.51 -25.55 -45.42
CA GLN A 152 2.70 -26.34 -46.36
C GLN A 152 1.25 -26.54 -45.87
N ASN A 153 0.99 -26.30 -44.60
CA ASN A 153 -0.36 -26.35 -44.04
C ASN A 153 -0.83 -24.91 -43.80
N PRO A 154 -1.89 -24.44 -44.49
CA PRO A 154 -2.51 -23.18 -44.15
C PRO A 154 -3.05 -23.30 -42.73
N SER A 155 -2.31 -22.72 -41.77
CA SER A 155 -2.78 -22.58 -40.41
C SER A 155 -4.17 -21.94 -40.49
N PRO A 156 -5.22 -22.56 -39.93
CA PRO A 156 -6.55 -22.02 -40.01
C PRO A 156 -6.52 -20.56 -39.54
N PRO A 157 -7.11 -19.63 -40.30
CA PRO A 157 -7.10 -18.23 -39.93
C PRO A 157 -7.69 -18.13 -38.53
N MET A 158 -6.87 -17.70 -37.56
CA MET A 158 -7.38 -17.43 -36.23
C MET A 158 -8.46 -16.36 -36.37
N GLU A 159 -9.71 -16.74 -36.14
CA GLU A 159 -10.83 -15.83 -35.94
C GLU A 159 -10.55 -15.00 -34.70
N GLN A 160 -9.74 -13.95 -34.86
CA GLN A 160 -9.57 -12.96 -33.82
C GLN A 160 -10.90 -12.20 -33.71
N PRO A 161 -11.49 -12.12 -32.50
CA PRO A 161 -12.71 -11.34 -32.31
C PRO A 161 -12.46 -9.91 -32.80
N ALA A 162 -13.41 -9.38 -33.58
CA ALA A 162 -13.28 -8.08 -34.22
C ALA A 162 -12.77 -7.03 -33.23
N LYS A 163 -11.56 -6.50 -33.48
CA LYS A 163 -10.93 -5.45 -32.68
C LYS A 163 -11.93 -4.30 -32.56
N ARG A 164 -12.53 -4.15 -31.38
CA ARG A 164 -13.31 -2.96 -31.02
C ARG A 164 -12.35 -1.79 -30.91
N MET A 165 -12.08 -1.16 -32.04
CA MET A 165 -11.49 0.18 -32.08
C MET A 165 -12.41 1.10 -31.26
N PRO A 166 -11.94 1.70 -30.16
CA PRO A 166 -12.68 2.81 -29.56
C PRO A 166 -12.75 3.89 -30.63
N LYS A 167 -13.97 4.22 -31.08
CA LYS A 167 -14.21 5.32 -32.00
C LYS A 167 -13.64 6.58 -31.35
N HIS A 168 -12.48 7.03 -31.83
CA HIS A 168 -11.96 8.36 -31.54
C HIS A 168 -12.91 9.36 -32.21
N GLY A 169 -14.01 9.65 -31.53
CA GLY A 169 -14.82 10.82 -31.83
C GLY A 169 -13.92 12.04 -31.62
N ILE A 170 -13.87 12.90 -32.64
CA ILE A 170 -13.28 14.24 -32.57
C ILE A 170 -14.06 15.01 -31.49
N LEU A 171 -13.60 14.89 -30.24
CA LEU A 171 -14.09 15.70 -29.15
C LEU A 171 -13.42 17.07 -29.30
N LYS A 172 -14.19 18.01 -29.85
CA LYS A 172 -13.91 19.44 -29.71
C LYS A 172 -13.59 19.72 -28.24
N PRO A 173 -12.60 20.55 -27.90
CA PRO A 173 -12.35 20.94 -26.52
C PRO A 173 -13.57 21.69 -25.98
N VAL A 174 -14.45 20.95 -25.31
CA VAL A 174 -15.58 21.50 -24.58
C VAL A 174 -14.99 22.21 -23.37
N LYS A 175 -15.15 23.54 -23.35
CA LYS A 175 -14.79 24.40 -22.22
C LYS A 175 -15.40 23.81 -20.96
N LEU A 176 -14.56 23.24 -20.10
CA LEU A 176 -14.91 22.73 -18.77
C LEU A 176 -15.14 23.91 -17.81
N SER A 177 -16.14 24.72 -18.12
CA SER A 177 -16.71 25.68 -17.18
C SER A 177 -18.19 25.38 -17.04
N GLY A 178 -18.56 24.84 -15.90
CA GLY A 178 -19.94 24.85 -15.47
C GLY A 178 -20.48 23.49 -15.07
N ARG A 179 -20.72 23.38 -13.76
CA ARG A 179 -21.84 22.62 -13.19
C ARG A 179 -21.53 21.17 -12.79
N LEU A 180 -20.70 21.03 -11.76
CA LEU A 180 -20.96 20.03 -10.71
C LEU A 180 -22.37 20.29 -10.15
N THR A 181 -23.36 19.58 -10.66
CA THR A 181 -24.64 19.39 -9.98
C THR A 181 -24.88 17.91 -9.79
N ARG A 182 -24.59 17.48 -8.56
CA ARG A 182 -25.52 16.81 -7.64
C ARG A 182 -26.21 15.56 -8.20
N SER A 183 -25.71 14.43 -7.71
CA SER A 183 -26.37 13.12 -7.70
C SER A 183 -27.86 13.27 -7.38
N LYS A 184 -28.69 12.71 -8.26
CA LYS A 184 -30.12 12.53 -8.03
C LYS A 184 -30.32 11.28 -7.17
N SER A 185 -30.75 11.46 -5.93
CA SER A 185 -31.67 10.51 -5.31
C SER A 185 -33.11 10.97 -5.62
N ARG A 186 -33.80 10.18 -6.44
CA ARG A 186 -35.26 10.03 -6.41
C ARG A 186 -35.49 8.76 -5.57
N LYS A 187 -36.51 8.58 -4.74
CA LYS A 187 -37.85 9.18 -4.65
C LYS A 187 -38.50 8.64 -3.36
N GLY A 188 -39.45 9.40 -2.82
CA GLY A 188 -40.44 8.95 -1.84
C GLY A 188 -40.20 9.60 -0.49
N GLY A 189 -40.93 10.61 -0.04
CA GLY A 189 -42.26 11.09 -0.41
C GLY A 189 -42.90 11.58 0.89
N GLY A 190 -43.61 12.70 0.86
CA GLY A 190 -44.36 13.16 2.02
C GLY A 190 -43.99 14.56 2.47
N ASP A 191 -44.78 15.49 1.95
CA ASP A 191 -45.46 16.52 2.72
C ASP A 191 -44.89 17.94 2.87
N LEU A 192 -45.47 18.79 2.02
CA LEU A 192 -46.25 19.99 2.36
C LEU A 192 -45.51 21.25 2.88
N THR A 193 -45.35 22.17 1.92
CA THR A 193 -45.61 23.63 1.98
C THR A 193 -44.68 24.55 2.83
N PRO A 194 -44.73 25.90 2.67
CA PRO A 194 -44.43 26.62 1.42
C PRO A 194 -43.56 27.89 1.62
N THR A 195 -43.14 28.49 0.50
CA THR A 195 -42.91 29.93 0.26
C THR A 195 -42.22 30.79 1.34
N SER A 196 -41.00 31.26 1.05
CA SER A 196 -40.74 32.71 1.19
C SER A 196 -39.56 33.16 0.33
N ASN A 197 -39.85 34.13 -0.53
CA ASN A 197 -38.87 34.94 -1.23
C ASN A 197 -38.19 35.87 -0.23
N LYS A 198 -36.88 35.71 0.01
CA LYS A 198 -36.04 36.81 0.54
C LYS A 198 -34.72 36.85 -0.20
N LYS A 199 -34.57 37.90 -1.01
CA LYS A 199 -33.29 38.39 -1.54
C LYS A 199 -32.54 39.12 -0.42
N LYS A 200 -31.20 39.19 -0.58
CA LYS A 200 -30.21 40.03 0.15
C LYS A 200 -29.85 39.42 1.52
N VAL A 201 -28.59 39.17 1.87
CA VAL A 201 -27.47 40.11 1.95
C VAL A 201 -26.15 39.36 1.77
N ALA A 202 -25.27 39.88 0.91
CA ALA A 202 -23.87 39.48 0.83
C ALA A 202 -23.18 39.87 2.14
N THR A 203 -22.83 38.88 2.96
CA THR A 203 -22.01 39.07 4.16
C THR A 203 -20.63 38.51 3.85
N PRO A 204 -19.54 39.30 3.93
CA PRO A 204 -18.21 38.77 3.72
C PRO A 204 -17.88 37.86 4.91
N LEU A 205 -17.88 36.55 4.69
CA LEU A 205 -17.54 35.59 5.74
C LEU A 205 -16.05 35.73 6.06
N SER A 206 -15.80 36.52 7.09
CA SER A 206 -14.56 36.67 7.83
C SER A 206 -14.00 35.30 8.23
N LYS A 207 -12.77 35.02 7.78
CA LYS A 207 -11.68 34.33 8.49
C LYS A 207 -12.08 33.60 9.79
N ALA A 208 -12.85 32.53 9.70
CA ALA A 208 -12.99 31.58 10.80
C ALA A 208 -11.75 30.67 10.78
N ARG A 209 -10.72 31.08 11.52
CA ARG A 209 -9.58 30.24 11.90
C ARG A 209 -10.14 28.99 12.61
N THR A 210 -10.24 27.88 11.90
CA THR A 210 -10.26 26.57 12.55
C THR A 210 -8.96 26.44 13.33
N ARG A 211 -9.09 26.20 14.64
CA ARG A 211 -7.99 25.88 15.55
C ARG A 211 -7.26 24.67 14.98
N THR A 212 -6.13 24.92 14.32
CA THR A 212 -5.12 23.92 14.04
C THR A 212 -4.68 23.32 15.37
N ARG A 213 -5.13 22.09 15.65
CA ARG A 213 -4.51 21.28 16.68
C ARG A 213 -3.04 21.14 16.30
N LYS A 214 -2.16 21.70 17.14
CA LYS A 214 -0.71 21.62 16.95
C LYS A 214 -0.34 20.13 16.80
N PRO A 215 0.35 19.71 15.72
CA PRO A 215 0.90 18.37 15.65
C PRO A 215 1.94 18.25 16.76
N VAL A 216 1.73 17.30 17.68
CA VAL A 216 2.72 16.94 18.69
C VAL A 216 3.93 16.39 17.93
N PRO A 217 5.13 16.97 18.09
CA PRO A 217 6.35 16.46 17.47
C PRO A 217 6.78 15.17 18.21
N GLY A 218 7.16 14.14 17.47
CA GLY A 218 8.01 13.08 18.04
C GLY A 218 7.46 11.66 18.10
N LEU A 219 6.60 11.22 17.18
CA LEU A 219 6.42 9.77 16.95
C LEU A 219 6.54 9.49 15.45
N THR A 220 7.57 8.73 15.11
CA THR A 220 7.90 8.22 13.78
C THR A 220 6.66 7.69 13.07
N LEU A 221 6.44 8.12 11.83
CA LEU A 221 5.25 7.80 11.02
C LEU A 221 4.93 6.29 10.92
N GLN A 222 5.93 5.42 11.08
CA GLN A 222 5.72 3.97 11.09
C GLN A 222 5.04 3.44 12.37
N SER A 223 5.25 4.07 13.53
CA SER A 223 4.61 3.68 14.79
C SER A 223 3.13 4.09 14.86
N LYS A 224 2.75 5.15 14.16
CA LYS A 224 1.35 5.60 14.08
C LYS A 224 0.51 4.64 13.25
N ALA A 225 1.04 4.15 12.14
CA ALA A 225 0.36 3.19 11.28
C ALA A 225 0.13 1.83 11.99
N THR A 226 1.05 1.39 12.85
CA THR A 226 0.86 0.16 13.63
C THR A 226 -0.18 0.34 14.73
N LEU A 227 -0.19 1.48 15.43
CA LEU A 227 -1.21 1.80 16.43
C LEU A 227 -2.61 1.95 15.84
N GLU A 228 -2.74 2.57 14.66
CA GLU A 228 -4.01 2.67 13.94
C GLU A 228 -4.52 1.28 13.52
N ARG A 229 -3.65 0.39 13.06
CA ARG A 229 -4.03 -1.01 12.77
C ARG A 229 -4.51 -1.75 14.01
N LEU A 230 -3.86 -1.55 15.17
CA LEU A 230 -4.28 -2.15 16.44
C LEU A 230 -5.63 -1.60 16.91
N ARG A 231 -5.84 -0.29 16.81
CA ARG A 231 -7.14 0.36 17.12
C ARG A 231 -8.25 -0.18 16.22
N HIS A 232 -8.00 -0.28 14.92
CA HIS A 232 -8.96 -0.80 13.97
C HIS A 232 -9.28 -2.28 14.21
N GLY A 233 -8.26 -3.11 14.50
CA GLY A 233 -8.44 -4.52 14.84
C GLY A 233 -9.29 -4.71 16.09
N TYR A 234 -8.98 -3.97 17.16
CA TYR A 234 -9.79 -4.00 18.38
C TYR A 234 -11.24 -3.59 18.14
N ARG A 235 -11.46 -2.52 17.36
CA ARG A 235 -12.80 -2.08 16.98
C ARG A 235 -13.56 -3.15 16.20
N GLU A 236 -12.92 -3.80 15.22
CA GLU A 236 -13.54 -4.89 14.46
C GLU A 236 -13.90 -6.10 15.34
N ASP A 237 -13.06 -6.42 16.33
CA ASP A 237 -13.32 -7.50 17.27
C ASP A 237 -14.53 -7.19 18.16
N VAL A 238 -14.59 -5.97 18.71
CA VAL A 238 -15.77 -5.52 19.48
C VAL A 238 -17.03 -5.52 18.63
N LEU A 239 -16.96 -5.06 17.37
CA LEU A 239 -18.11 -5.11 16.46
C LEU A 239 -18.58 -6.54 16.18
N ARG A 240 -17.65 -7.51 16.15
CA ARG A 240 -17.96 -8.94 15.95
C ARG A 240 -18.73 -9.50 17.14
N GLU A 241 -18.28 -9.19 18.36
CA GLU A 241 -18.93 -9.61 19.59
C GLU A 241 -20.33 -9.00 19.75
N LEU A 242 -20.46 -7.68 19.51
CA LEU A 242 -21.72 -6.97 19.67
C LEU A 242 -22.78 -7.34 18.62
N LYS A 243 -22.36 -7.84 17.45
CA LYS A 243 -23.28 -8.20 16.36
C LYS A 243 -24.15 -9.41 16.72
N ASP A 244 -23.61 -10.33 17.51
CA ASP A 244 -24.29 -11.57 17.88
C ASP A 244 -25.17 -11.41 19.14
N LEU A 245 -25.14 -10.24 19.78
CA LEU A 245 -25.96 -9.94 20.96
C LEU A 245 -27.41 -9.60 20.61
N ASP A 246 -28.29 -9.94 21.54
CA ASP A 246 -29.70 -9.61 21.47
C ASP A 246 -29.96 -8.14 21.82
N ALA A 247 -31.11 -7.62 21.40
CA ALA A 247 -31.45 -6.20 21.60
C ALA A 247 -31.51 -5.82 23.09
N THR A 248 -31.91 -6.75 23.95
CA THR A 248 -31.98 -6.58 25.42
C THR A 248 -30.60 -6.45 26.04
N GLU A 249 -29.63 -7.25 25.58
CA GLU A 249 -28.24 -7.22 26.02
C GLU A 249 -27.56 -5.93 25.56
N LEU A 250 -27.78 -5.51 24.31
CA LEU A 250 -27.28 -4.23 23.82
C LEU A 250 -27.83 -3.05 24.63
N GLN A 251 -29.12 -3.06 24.98
CA GLN A 251 -29.69 -2.03 25.86
C GLN A 251 -29.09 -2.03 27.27
N HIS A 252 -28.75 -3.20 27.80
CA HIS A 252 -28.06 -3.31 29.08
C HIS A 252 -26.67 -2.65 29.00
N ILE A 253 -25.87 -3.02 28.01
CA ILE A 253 -24.53 -2.48 27.79
C ILE A 253 -24.59 -0.96 27.57
N CYS A 254 -25.57 -0.47 26.80
CA CYS A 254 -25.78 0.98 26.63
C CYS A 254 -26.02 1.70 27.95
N ARG A 255 -26.81 1.11 28.88
CA ARG A 255 -27.05 1.71 30.20
C ARG A 255 -25.81 1.70 31.09
N GLU A 256 -25.03 0.62 31.04
CA GLU A 256 -23.77 0.49 31.80
C GLU A 256 -22.70 1.47 31.30
N GLU A 257 -22.60 1.66 29.99
CA GLU A 257 -21.60 2.55 29.37
C GLU A 257 -22.09 3.99 29.23
N GLY A 258 -23.35 4.29 29.57
CA GLY A 258 -23.94 5.64 29.48
C GLY A 258 -24.22 6.10 28.05
N ILE A 259 -24.42 5.18 27.12
CA ILE A 259 -24.67 5.42 25.70
C ILE A 259 -26.18 5.40 25.43
N HIS A 260 -26.68 6.33 24.61
CA HIS A 260 -28.10 6.37 24.25
C HIS A 260 -28.46 5.27 23.25
N TYR A 261 -29.52 4.51 23.52
CA TYR A 261 -29.98 3.45 22.62
C TYR A 261 -30.98 3.98 21.60
N ASP A 262 -30.52 4.33 20.39
CA ASP A 262 -31.38 4.65 19.23
C ASP A 262 -31.22 3.58 18.14
N LYS A 263 -32.13 2.60 18.13
CA LYS A 263 -32.17 1.43 17.22
C LYS A 263 -31.03 0.44 17.42
N LYS A 264 -31.05 -0.69 16.70
CA LYS A 264 -30.09 -1.79 16.92
C LYS A 264 -28.68 -1.50 16.37
N ILE A 265 -28.57 -0.69 15.31
CA ILE A 265 -27.31 -0.54 14.56
C ILE A 265 -26.43 0.56 15.15
N ASP A 266 -27.00 1.72 15.45
CA ASP A 266 -26.22 2.89 15.88
C ASP A 266 -25.49 2.66 17.23
N PRO A 267 -26.10 2.04 18.25
CA PRO A 267 -25.44 1.79 19.53
C PRO A 267 -24.28 0.79 19.43
N ILE A 268 -24.29 -0.11 18.45
CA ILE A 268 -23.16 -1.05 18.23
C ILE A 268 -21.90 -0.27 17.85
N PHE A 269 -22.04 0.75 16.99
CA PHE A 269 -20.91 1.60 16.60
C PHE A 269 -20.48 2.50 17.75
N ASP A 270 -21.42 3.10 18.48
CA ASP A 270 -21.12 3.97 19.61
C ASP A 270 -20.42 3.21 20.74
N ILE A 271 -20.85 1.98 21.08
CA ILE A 271 -20.17 1.11 22.06
C ILE A 271 -18.76 0.75 21.56
N ALA A 272 -18.62 0.36 20.29
CA ALA A 272 -17.31 -0.01 19.74
C ALA A 272 -16.33 1.16 19.77
N ASP A 273 -16.80 2.37 19.43
CA ASP A 273 -15.99 3.59 19.47
C ASP A 273 -15.66 3.95 20.93
N HIS A 274 -16.62 3.92 21.85
CA HIS A 274 -16.42 4.19 23.28
C HIS A 274 -15.40 3.23 23.93
N ARG A 275 -15.51 1.91 23.69
CA ARG A 275 -14.55 0.91 24.19
C ARG A 275 -13.16 1.12 23.58
N THR A 276 -13.09 1.45 22.29
CA THR A 276 -11.81 1.74 21.62
C THR A 276 -11.16 2.99 22.20
N GLU A 277 -11.94 4.05 22.43
CA GLU A 277 -11.44 5.24 23.12
C GLU A 277 -10.99 4.89 24.53
N ARG A 278 -11.78 4.16 25.32
CA ARG A 278 -11.40 3.78 26.69
C ARG A 278 -10.10 2.96 26.74
N ALA A 279 -9.92 2.00 25.85
CA ALA A 279 -8.74 1.14 25.81
C ALA A 279 -7.47 1.86 25.37
N PHE A 280 -7.58 2.81 24.43
CA PHE A 280 -6.41 3.47 23.82
C PHE A 280 -6.21 4.94 24.24
N PHE A 281 -7.16 5.54 24.95
CA PHE A 281 -7.11 6.90 25.48
C PHE A 281 -6.80 6.92 26.99
N ILE A 282 -7.12 5.85 27.73
CA ILE A 282 -6.75 5.63 29.14
C ILE A 282 -5.51 4.71 29.25
N ALA A 283 -4.62 4.75 28.26
CA ALA A 283 -3.25 4.37 28.51
C ALA A 283 -2.54 5.66 28.97
N PRO A 284 -2.36 5.91 30.29
CA PRO A 284 -1.55 7.03 30.70
C PRO A 284 -0.19 6.83 30.06
N VAL A 285 0.19 7.85 29.29
CA VAL A 285 1.54 8.09 28.81
C VAL A 285 2.40 8.33 30.06
N ASN A 286 2.61 7.30 30.88
CA ASN A 286 3.77 7.19 31.77
C ASN A 286 4.96 6.91 30.85
N VAL A 287 5.27 7.90 30.02
CA VAL A 287 6.58 7.99 29.38
C VAL A 287 7.49 8.43 30.51
N GLU A 288 8.01 7.44 31.24
CA GLU A 288 9.33 7.58 31.85
C GLU A 288 10.24 8.05 30.73
N ARG A 289 10.54 9.35 30.74
CA ARG A 289 11.60 9.93 29.94
C ARG A 289 12.86 9.22 30.39
N ILE A 290 13.32 8.25 29.61
CA ILE A 290 14.71 7.78 29.69
C ILE A 290 15.55 9.02 29.39
N ALA A 291 16.06 9.66 30.43
CA ALA A 291 17.06 10.70 30.30
C ALA A 291 18.29 10.02 29.70
N VAL A 292 18.49 10.19 28.41
CA VAL A 292 19.77 9.88 27.77
C VAL A 292 20.72 10.94 28.31
N SER A 293 21.45 10.60 29.37
CA SER A 293 22.57 11.41 29.84
C SER A 293 23.62 11.42 28.75
N ASP A 294 23.80 12.57 28.10
CA ASP A 294 24.93 12.84 27.21
C ASP A 294 26.20 12.96 28.07
N ASP A 295 26.80 11.82 28.44
CA ASP A 295 28.17 11.77 28.97
C ASP A 295 29.15 11.96 27.80
N THR A 296 29.28 13.21 27.36
CA THR A 296 30.43 13.66 26.56
C THR A 296 31.50 14.18 27.53
N ALA A 297 32.20 13.24 28.18
CA ALA A 297 33.43 13.55 28.89
C ALA A 297 34.55 13.77 27.86
N ALA A 298 34.72 15.02 27.46
CA ALA A 298 35.95 15.49 26.83
C ALA A 298 37.04 15.59 27.90
N GLU A 299 37.99 14.67 27.87
CA GLU A 299 39.26 14.76 28.60
C GLU A 299 40.18 15.78 27.90
N PRO A 300 40.58 16.89 28.54
CA PRO A 300 41.66 17.74 28.05
C PRO A 300 43.00 17.21 28.57
N VAL A 301 43.75 16.49 27.72
CA VAL A 301 45.16 16.17 27.97
C VAL A 301 46.00 17.41 27.64
N VAL A 302 46.40 18.15 28.67
CA VAL A 302 47.35 19.27 28.57
C VAL A 302 48.45 19.12 29.62
N THR A 303 49.69 19.24 29.14
CA THR A 303 50.98 19.58 29.79
C THR A 303 51.87 18.43 30.29
N PRO A 304 53.20 18.67 30.52
CA PRO A 304 54.11 19.66 29.91
C PRO A 304 55.48 19.08 29.50
N THR A 305 56.21 19.87 28.70
CA THR A 305 57.66 19.84 28.52
C THR A 305 58.42 20.25 29.79
N LYS A 306 59.53 19.53 30.09
CA LYS A 306 60.76 19.86 30.87
C LYS A 306 61.50 18.50 31.03
N GLU A 307 62.80 18.29 30.96
CA GLU A 307 64.10 19.00 30.83
C GLU A 307 65.03 17.94 30.17
N VAL A 308 66.02 18.23 29.31
CA VAL A 308 67.37 18.80 29.55
C VAL A 308 67.97 19.14 28.18
#